data_AF-A6R2U4-F1
#
_entry.id   AF-A6R2U4-F1
#
_cell.length_a   1.000
_cell.length_b   1.000
_cell.length_c   1.000
_cell.angle_alpha   90.00
_cell.angle_beta   90.00
_cell.angle_gamma   90.00
#
_symmetry.space_group_name_H-M   'P 1'
#
loop_
_entity.id
_entity.type
_entity.pdbx_description
1 polymer ?
#
loop_
_entity_poly.entity_id
_entity_poly.type
_entity_poly.pdbx_seq_one_letter_code
_entity_poly.pdbx_strand_id
1 'polypeptide(L)'
;MKVRLHPECLPYRAAGIQTQQNLAQPDFNLLTDATQTVVHQLSLLPNIPIMNMQNQLDQVMGMLRGIDQHLHRIDARMDQLDARMDRLDARMDQLNTRMDEVDARMNLMAANVLATNRNSIARSINSTINRDNVALVPLVNQRNEEIHGFPRNLAALNRLTAILIKFDQVGNWIFCCGNLIFQTLETLRNAAINFGRSVEYHLVFNMGIMPM
;
A
#
# COMPACT_ATOMS: atom_id res chain seq x y z
N MET A 1 40.54 -121.31 -23.28
CA MET A 1 40.69 -122.46 -22.37
C MET A 1 39.85 -122.19 -21.12
N LYS A 2 38.86 -123.05 -20.84
CA LYS A 2 37.88 -122.94 -19.74
C LYS A 2 38.56 -123.28 -18.40
N VAL A 3 38.48 -122.43 -17.37
CA VAL A 3 38.87 -122.78 -15.99
C VAL A 3 37.93 -122.07 -15.02
N ARG A 4 36.80 -122.69 -14.65
CA ARG A 4 36.48 -123.32 -13.34
C ARG A 4 36.86 -122.49 -12.10
N LEU A 5 35.83 -122.08 -11.35
CA LEU A 5 35.90 -121.57 -9.97
C LEU A 5 36.37 -122.68 -9.01
N HIS A 6 37.18 -122.32 -8.02
CA HIS A 6 37.47 -123.16 -6.85
C HIS A 6 37.03 -122.43 -5.57
N PRO A 7 36.38 -123.13 -4.62
CA PRO A 7 35.83 -122.53 -3.39
C PRO A 7 36.89 -122.48 -2.29
N GLU A 8 36.81 -121.45 -1.44
CA GLU A 8 37.14 -121.39 0.00
C GLU A 8 37.60 -119.98 0.40
N CYS A 9 36.74 -119.23 1.11
CA CYS A 9 37.11 -118.17 2.07
C CYS A 9 35.91 -117.95 3.01
N LEU A 10 35.92 -118.62 4.16
CA LEU A 10 34.96 -118.47 5.27
C LEU A 10 35.17 -117.13 6.03
N PRO A 11 34.19 -116.67 6.82
CA PRO A 11 34.15 -115.30 7.34
C PRO A 11 35.01 -115.09 8.60
N TYR A 12 35.73 -113.97 8.67
CA TYR A 12 36.45 -113.55 9.88
C TYR A 12 35.51 -112.78 10.81
N ARG A 13 35.16 -113.39 11.95
CA ARG A 13 34.41 -112.74 13.04
C ARG A 13 35.42 -112.20 14.06
N ALA A 14 35.62 -110.88 14.11
CA ALA A 14 36.34 -110.21 15.20
C ALA A 14 35.34 -109.47 16.08
N ALA A 15 35.18 -109.94 17.32
CA ALA A 15 34.47 -109.24 18.37
C ALA A 15 35.38 -108.18 18.98
N GLY A 16 35.03 -106.91 18.80
CA GLY A 16 35.56 -105.76 19.54
C GLY A 16 34.37 -104.88 19.91
N ILE A 17 34.20 -104.64 21.21
CA ILE A 17 33.06 -103.95 21.82
C ILE A 17 32.96 -102.53 21.24
N GLN A 18 31.99 -102.30 20.37
CA GLN A 18 31.50 -100.96 20.07
C GLN A 18 30.37 -100.66 21.07
N THR A 19 30.63 -99.85 22.09
CA THR A 19 29.54 -99.04 22.66
C THR A 19 29.23 -97.92 21.67
N GLN A 20 28.65 -98.28 20.51
CA GLN A 20 27.88 -97.32 19.74
C GLN A 20 26.64 -97.04 20.57
N GLN A 21 26.57 -95.86 21.19
CA GLN A 21 25.29 -95.32 21.63
C GLN A 21 24.34 -95.45 20.43
N ASN A 22 23.25 -96.19 20.63
CA ASN A 22 22.23 -96.40 19.62
C ASN A 22 21.47 -95.07 19.46
N LEU A 23 22.08 -94.13 18.73
CA LEU A 23 21.54 -92.81 18.46
C LEU A 23 20.44 -93.01 17.41
N ALA A 24 19.18 -92.75 17.81
CA ALA A 24 18.05 -92.79 16.91
C ALA A 24 18.32 -91.90 15.68
N GLN A 25 18.00 -92.41 14.49
CA GLN A 25 18.11 -91.60 13.27
C GLN A 25 17.09 -90.46 13.32
N PRO A 26 17.47 -89.24 12.88
CA PRO A 26 16.54 -88.13 12.80
C PRO A 26 15.45 -88.39 11.75
N ASP A 27 14.22 -88.00 12.06
CA ASP A 27 13.09 -88.07 11.15
C ASP A 27 13.08 -86.84 10.24
N PHE A 28 13.51 -87.03 8.98
CA PHE A 28 13.57 -85.96 7.99
C PHE A 28 12.19 -85.47 7.55
N ASN A 29 11.15 -86.31 7.60
CA ASN A 29 9.80 -85.88 7.23
C ASN A 29 9.25 -84.90 8.28
N LEU A 30 9.48 -85.21 9.57
CA LEU A 30 9.16 -84.30 10.67
C LEU A 30 9.92 -82.98 10.54
N LEU A 31 11.20 -83.03 10.13
CA LEU A 31 11.99 -81.83 9.87
C LEU A 31 11.42 -81.01 8.71
N THR A 32 11.01 -81.67 7.62
CA THR A 32 10.38 -81.01 6.47
C THR A 32 9.07 -80.34 6.85
N ASP A 33 8.17 -81.01 7.58
CA ASP A 33 6.92 -80.41 8.06
C ASP A 33 7.17 -79.25 9.03
N ALA A 34 8.13 -79.39 9.95
CA ALA A 34 8.51 -78.33 10.87
C ALA A 34 9.06 -77.10 10.11
N THR A 35 9.91 -77.32 9.10
CA THR A 35 10.45 -76.24 8.27
C THR A 35 9.37 -75.56 7.43
N GLN A 36 8.42 -76.29 6.84
CA GLN A 36 7.28 -75.72 6.13
C GLN A 36 6.37 -74.90 7.05
N THR A 37 6.18 -75.36 8.29
CA THR A 37 5.42 -74.61 9.31
C THR A 37 6.10 -73.28 9.61
N VAL A 38 7.42 -73.26 9.81
CA VAL A 38 8.19 -72.03 10.05
C VAL A 38 8.10 -71.11 8.84
N VAL A 39 8.29 -71.62 7.61
CA VAL A 39 8.17 -70.83 6.37
C VAL A 39 6.78 -70.19 6.25
N HIS A 40 5.72 -70.93 6.60
CA HIS A 40 4.36 -70.41 6.60
C HIS A 40 4.17 -69.28 7.64
N GLN A 41 4.67 -69.45 8.88
CA GLN A 41 4.58 -68.40 9.91
C GLN A 41 5.41 -67.15 9.52
N LEU A 42 6.56 -67.36 8.88
CA LEU A 42 7.36 -66.25 8.33
C LEU A 42 6.60 -65.47 7.24
N SER A 43 5.77 -66.15 6.43
CA SER A 43 4.94 -65.48 5.42
C SER A 43 3.82 -64.63 6.02
N LEU A 44 3.45 -64.85 7.29
CA LEU A 44 2.43 -64.09 8.01
C LEU A 44 3.00 -62.88 8.77
N LEU A 45 4.33 -62.74 8.88
CA LEU A 45 4.97 -61.60 9.54
C LEU A 45 4.50 -60.22 9.03
N PRO A 46 4.19 -60.01 7.72
CA PRO A 46 3.61 -58.75 7.25
C PRO A 46 2.30 -58.33 7.93
N ASN A 47 1.56 -59.29 8.52
CA ASN A 47 0.30 -59.04 9.22
C ASN A 47 0.49 -58.64 10.69
N ILE A 48 1.73 -58.42 11.15
CA ILE A 48 1.99 -57.98 12.53
C ILE A 48 1.45 -56.55 12.73
N PRO A 49 0.61 -56.30 13.76
CA PRO A 49 -0.01 -54.99 14.02
C PRO A 49 0.98 -53.82 14.10
N ILE A 50 2.22 -54.07 14.54
CA ILE A 50 3.28 -53.07 14.69
C ILE A 50 3.63 -52.43 13.34
N MET A 51 3.74 -53.23 12.26
CA MET A 51 4.03 -52.69 10.93
C MET A 51 2.86 -51.88 10.37
N ASN A 52 1.63 -52.26 10.69
CA ASN A 52 0.44 -51.49 10.30
C ASN A 52 0.38 -50.13 11.05
N MET A 53 0.66 -50.12 12.36
CA MET A 53 0.73 -48.89 13.14
C MET A 53 1.84 -47.94 12.65
N GLN A 54 2.99 -48.47 12.24
CA GLN A 54 4.08 -47.67 11.68
C GLN A 54 3.61 -46.90 10.43
N ASN A 55 2.95 -47.60 9.50
CA ASN A 55 2.42 -47.00 8.27
C ASN A 55 1.35 -45.93 8.57
N GLN A 56 0.49 -46.18 9.55
CA GLN A 56 -0.53 -45.20 9.98
C GLN A 56 0.11 -43.96 10.59
N LEU A 57 1.15 -44.11 11.43
CA LEU A 57 1.89 -43.00 12.02
C LEU A 57 2.61 -42.17 10.94
N ASP A 58 3.23 -42.82 9.96
CA ASP A 58 3.88 -42.12 8.84
C ASP A 58 2.87 -41.33 8.01
N GLN A 59 1.68 -41.89 7.79
CA GLN A 59 0.58 -41.19 7.12
C GLN A 59 0.12 -39.97 7.91
N VAL A 60 -0.07 -40.10 9.23
CA VAL A 60 -0.43 -38.98 10.12
C VAL A 60 0.65 -37.90 10.14
N MET A 61 1.92 -38.28 10.24
CA MET A 61 3.05 -37.36 10.18
C MET A 61 3.11 -36.61 8.84
N GLY A 62 2.82 -37.29 7.73
CA GLY A 62 2.70 -36.67 6.41
C GLY A 62 1.57 -35.64 6.36
N MET A 63 0.39 -35.98 6.88
CA MET A 63 -0.74 -35.05 6.96
C MET A 63 -0.41 -33.83 7.83
N LEU A 64 0.21 -34.03 9.00
CA LEU A 64 0.58 -32.93 9.90
C LEU A 64 1.59 -31.98 9.25
N ARG A 65 2.59 -32.49 8.54
CA ARG A 65 3.52 -31.65 7.76
C ARG A 65 2.79 -30.86 6.66
N GLY A 66 1.81 -31.48 6.01
CA GLY A 66 0.97 -30.80 5.01
C GLY A 66 0.15 -29.67 5.61
N ILE A 67 -0.44 -29.88 6.79
CA ILE A 67 -1.19 -28.87 7.54
C ILE A 67 -0.26 -27.72 7.94
N ASP A 68 0.92 -28.02 8.50
CA ASP A 68 1.90 -27.02 8.94
C ASP A 68 2.35 -26.10 7.79
N GLN A 69 2.64 -26.68 6.62
CA GLN A 69 2.95 -25.90 5.41
C GLN A 69 1.77 -25.03 4.95
N HIS A 70 0.54 -25.53 5.09
CA HIS A 70 -0.65 -24.78 4.72
C HIS A 70 -0.88 -23.60 5.67
N LEU A 71 -0.66 -23.79 6.97
CA LEU A 71 -0.75 -22.74 7.98
C LEU A 71 0.29 -21.64 7.73
N HIS A 72 1.54 -21.99 7.47
CA HIS A 72 2.56 -21.00 7.10
C HIS A 72 2.20 -20.18 5.86
N ARG A 73 1.53 -20.79 4.87
CA ARG A 73 1.03 -20.05 3.70
C ARG A 73 -0.13 -19.13 4.04
N ILE A 74 -0.97 -19.51 5.00
CA ILE A 74 -2.06 -18.64 5.50
C ILE A 74 -1.46 -17.45 6.24
N ASP A 75 -0.52 -17.67 7.16
CA ASP A 75 0.14 -16.59 7.91
C ASP A 75 0.78 -15.57 6.97
N ALA A 76 1.56 -16.04 5.99
CA ALA A 76 2.17 -15.16 4.99
C ALA A 76 1.13 -14.36 4.17
N ARG A 77 -0.06 -14.92 3.92
CA ARG A 77 -1.15 -14.20 3.25
C ARG A 77 -1.82 -13.19 4.18
N MET A 78 -1.92 -13.49 5.48
CA MET A 78 -2.44 -12.55 6.48
C MET A 78 -1.51 -11.35 6.62
N ASP A 79 -0.20 -11.57 6.73
CA ASP A 79 0.80 -10.49 6.77
C ASP A 79 0.70 -9.57 5.52
N GLN A 80 0.47 -10.16 4.35
CA GLN A 80 0.26 -9.40 3.12
C GLN A 80 -1.05 -8.61 3.11
N LEU A 81 -2.11 -9.12 3.74
CA LEU A 81 -3.38 -8.43 3.87
C LEU A 81 -3.27 -7.25 4.84
N ASP A 82 -2.59 -7.45 5.97
CA ASP A 82 -2.34 -6.38 6.95
C ASP A 82 -1.53 -5.25 6.31
N ALA A 83 -0.43 -5.57 5.61
CA ALA A 83 0.36 -4.57 4.89
C ALA A 83 -0.44 -3.85 3.78
N ARG A 84 -1.47 -4.49 3.21
CA ARG A 84 -2.38 -3.84 2.26
C ARG A 84 -3.39 -2.93 2.96
N MET A 85 -3.88 -3.31 4.14
CA MET A 85 -4.77 -2.46 4.95
C MET A 85 -4.05 -1.20 5.42
N ASP A 86 -2.82 -1.32 5.93
CA ASP A 86 -2.01 -0.15 6.34
C ASP A 86 -1.83 0.87 5.19
N ARG A 87 -1.61 0.36 3.97
CA ARG A 87 -1.50 1.21 2.77
C ARG A 87 -2.83 1.85 2.36
N LEU A 88 -3.95 1.18 2.60
CA LEU A 88 -5.28 1.75 2.33
C LEU A 88 -5.60 2.84 3.34
N ASP A 89 -5.30 2.64 4.62
CA ASP A 89 -5.50 3.64 5.67
C ASP A 89 -4.67 4.91 5.38
N ALA A 90 -3.38 4.75 5.08
CA ALA A 90 -2.53 5.87 4.71
C ALA A 90 -3.04 6.64 3.48
N ARG A 91 -3.63 5.95 2.50
CA ARG A 91 -4.24 6.59 1.32
C ARG A 91 -5.55 7.32 1.68
N MET A 92 -6.34 6.78 2.61
CA MET A 92 -7.55 7.44 3.09
C MET A 92 -7.22 8.72 3.85
N ASP A 93 -6.18 8.71 4.70
CA ASP A 93 -5.72 9.91 5.40
C ASP A 93 -5.26 11.02 4.44
N GLN A 94 -4.53 10.64 3.38
CA GLN A 94 -4.13 11.58 2.34
C GLN A 94 -5.33 12.14 1.56
N LEU A 95 -6.34 11.30 1.29
CA LEU A 95 -7.57 11.76 0.63
C LEU A 95 -8.36 12.73 1.51
N ASN A 96 -8.50 12.46 2.80
CA ASN A 96 -9.15 13.34 3.76
C ASN A 96 -8.45 14.71 3.81
N THR A 97 -7.12 14.72 3.92
CA THR A 97 -6.33 15.97 3.93
C THR A 97 -6.56 16.79 2.66
N ARG A 98 -6.55 16.14 1.49
CA ARG A 98 -6.82 16.81 0.21
C ARG A 98 -8.25 17.33 0.12
N MET A 99 -9.22 16.66 0.73
CA MET A 99 -10.61 17.10 0.77
C MET A 99 -10.75 18.34 1.64
N ASP A 100 -10.11 18.37 2.81
CA ASP A 100 -10.07 19.56 3.68
C ASP A 100 -9.45 20.78 2.97
N GLU A 101 -8.38 20.57 2.19
CA GLU A 101 -7.77 21.63 1.37
C GLU A 101 -8.73 22.15 0.29
N VAL A 102 -9.48 21.26 -0.37
CA VAL A 102 -10.49 21.64 -1.37
C VAL A 102 -11.61 22.44 -0.71
N ASP A 103 -12.13 21.99 0.42
CA ASP A 103 -13.18 22.69 1.16
C ASP A 103 -12.72 24.08 1.61
N ALA A 104 -11.49 24.20 2.13
CA ALA A 104 -10.91 25.49 2.47
C ALA A 104 -10.83 26.44 1.26
N ARG A 105 -10.40 25.93 0.10
CA ARG A 105 -10.33 26.70 -1.14
C ARG A 105 -11.71 27.11 -1.64
N MET A 106 -12.71 26.21 -1.57
CA MET A 106 -14.08 26.52 -1.96
C MET A 106 -14.70 27.58 -1.05
N ASN A 107 -14.48 27.49 0.26
CA ASN A 107 -14.93 28.50 1.21
C ASN A 107 -14.31 29.88 0.93
N LEU A 108 -13.01 29.92 0.63
CA LEU A 108 -12.32 31.15 0.23
C LEU A 108 -12.88 31.71 -1.08
N MET A 109 -13.12 30.86 -2.09
CA MET A 109 -13.73 31.27 -3.35
C MET A 109 -15.13 31.83 -3.16
N ALA A 110 -15.96 31.17 -2.34
CA ALA A 110 -17.30 31.65 -2.02
C ALA A 110 -17.25 33.02 -1.34
N ALA A 111 -16.39 33.20 -0.34
CA ALA A 111 -16.17 34.48 0.34
C ALA A 111 -15.72 35.59 -0.63
N ASN A 112 -14.80 35.26 -1.55
CA ASN A 112 -14.34 36.17 -2.59
C ASN A 112 -15.46 36.60 -3.55
N VAL A 113 -16.31 35.68 -3.98
CA VAL A 113 -17.45 35.96 -4.86
C VAL A 113 -18.45 36.88 -4.15
N LEU A 114 -18.77 36.60 -2.89
CA LEU A 114 -19.66 37.45 -2.10
C LEU A 114 -19.12 38.88 -1.94
N ALA A 115 -17.84 39.02 -1.56
CA ALA A 115 -17.20 40.32 -1.42
C ALA A 115 -17.14 41.07 -2.76
N THR A 116 -16.84 40.37 -3.86
CA THR A 116 -16.80 40.96 -5.21
C THR A 116 -18.17 41.45 -5.63
N ASN A 117 -19.21 40.64 -5.47
CA ASN A 117 -20.59 41.02 -5.81
C ASN A 117 -21.05 42.24 -5.01
N ARG A 118 -20.79 42.25 -3.70
CA ARG A 118 -21.12 43.38 -2.82
C ARG A 118 -20.37 44.65 -3.22
N ASN A 119 -19.08 44.53 -3.53
CA ASN A 119 -18.25 45.65 -3.97
C ASN A 119 -18.67 46.19 -5.35
N SER A 120 -19.10 45.33 -6.27
CA SER A 120 -19.65 45.76 -7.56
C SER A 120 -20.92 46.61 -7.38
N ILE A 121 -21.81 46.21 -6.47
CA ILE A 121 -23.01 46.99 -6.12
C ILE A 121 -22.62 48.32 -5.48
N ALA A 122 -21.71 48.31 -4.51
CA ALA A 122 -21.24 49.53 -3.85
C ALA A 122 -20.60 50.51 -4.85
N ARG A 123 -19.79 50.03 -5.80
CA ARG A 123 -19.21 50.86 -6.88
C ARG A 123 -20.29 51.45 -7.76
N SER A 124 -21.28 50.66 -8.16
CA SER A 124 -22.40 51.13 -8.99
C SER A 124 -23.25 52.19 -8.28
N ILE A 125 -23.43 52.09 -6.97
CA ILE A 125 -24.15 53.11 -6.19
C ILE A 125 -23.27 54.36 -6.08
N ASN A 126 -22.01 54.21 -5.72
CA ASN A 126 -21.10 55.32 -5.52
C ASN A 126 -20.86 56.15 -6.79
N SER A 127 -20.88 55.52 -7.98
CA SER A 127 -20.73 56.24 -9.24
C SER A 127 -21.91 57.18 -9.55
N THR A 128 -23.07 56.98 -8.93
CA THR A 128 -24.25 57.86 -9.11
C THR A 128 -24.26 59.05 -8.14
N ILE A 129 -23.37 59.07 -7.15
CA ILE A 129 -23.31 60.12 -6.13
C ILE A 129 -22.54 61.32 -6.68
N ASN A 130 -23.22 62.45 -6.87
CA ASN A 130 -22.62 63.70 -7.35
C ASN A 130 -22.64 64.84 -6.32
N ARG A 131 -23.11 64.58 -5.10
CA ARG A 131 -23.22 65.57 -4.02
C ARG A 131 -22.17 65.31 -2.95
N ASP A 132 -21.44 66.35 -2.57
CA ASP A 132 -20.32 66.30 -1.62
C ASP A 132 -20.67 65.75 -0.23
N ASN A 133 -21.91 65.95 0.22
CA ASN A 133 -22.36 65.58 1.56
C ASN A 133 -23.13 64.25 1.62
N VAL A 134 -23.28 63.53 0.51
CA VAL A 134 -23.96 62.23 0.49
C VAL A 134 -22.97 61.14 0.87
N ALA A 135 -23.42 60.21 1.72
CA ALA A 135 -22.58 59.13 2.21
C ALA A 135 -22.24 58.12 1.09
N LEU A 136 -20.96 57.76 0.97
CA LEU A 136 -20.52 56.68 0.09
C LEU A 136 -20.77 55.34 0.76
N VAL A 137 -21.13 54.34 -0.03
CA VAL A 137 -21.24 52.94 0.41
C VAL A 137 -19.83 52.37 0.55
N PRO A 138 -19.43 51.85 1.72
CA PRO A 138 -18.11 51.28 1.92
C PRO A 138 -17.94 49.96 1.16
N LEU A 139 -16.73 49.77 0.66
CA LEU A 139 -16.30 48.47 0.13
C LEU A 139 -15.98 47.53 1.31
N VAL A 140 -16.17 46.23 1.09
CA VAL A 140 -15.89 45.18 2.07
C VAL A 140 -14.73 44.29 1.63
N ASN A 141 -14.08 43.66 2.60
CA ASN A 141 -13.08 42.62 2.40
C ASN A 141 -13.73 41.23 2.22
N GLN A 142 -12.90 40.19 2.05
CA GLN A 142 -13.34 38.79 1.89
C GLN A 142 -14.02 38.23 3.16
N ARG A 143 -13.79 38.85 4.32
CA ARG A 143 -14.43 38.50 5.61
C ARG A 143 -15.73 39.28 5.85
N ASN A 144 -16.20 40.01 4.85
CA ASN A 144 -17.37 40.89 4.93
C ASN A 144 -17.23 42.03 5.95
N GLU A 145 -16.00 42.48 6.20
CA GLU A 145 -15.70 43.65 7.03
C GLU A 145 -15.45 44.86 6.12
N GLU A 146 -15.90 46.05 6.53
CA GLU A 146 -15.65 47.28 5.78
C GLU A 146 -14.15 47.59 5.71
N ILE A 147 -13.70 48.12 4.57
CA ILE A 147 -12.32 48.56 4.42
C ILE A 147 -12.04 49.70 5.39
N HIS A 148 -11.06 49.49 6.27
CA HIS A 148 -10.66 50.49 7.26
C HIS A 148 -10.22 51.80 6.58
N GLY A 149 -10.75 52.93 7.05
CA GLY A 149 -10.43 54.25 6.50
C GLY A 149 -11.16 54.62 5.20
N PHE A 150 -12.23 53.89 4.84
CA PHE A 150 -13.04 54.23 3.67
C PHE A 150 -13.66 55.65 3.80
N PRO A 151 -13.59 56.49 2.75
CA PRO A 151 -14.11 57.85 2.80
C PRO A 151 -15.63 57.87 3.00
N ARG A 152 -16.09 58.66 3.97
CA ARG A 152 -17.52 58.72 4.33
C ARG A 152 -18.39 59.40 3.27
N ASN A 153 -17.84 60.33 2.49
CA ASN A 153 -18.56 61.08 1.45
C ASN A 153 -17.59 61.61 0.37
N LEU A 154 -18.13 62.21 -0.68
CA LEU A 154 -17.34 62.75 -1.79
C LEU A 154 -16.41 63.90 -1.35
N ALA A 155 -16.81 64.73 -0.38
CA ALA A 155 -15.93 65.73 0.23
C ALA A 155 -14.70 65.11 0.93
N ALA A 156 -14.89 64.01 1.66
CA ALA A 156 -13.80 63.28 2.32
C ALA A 156 -12.91 62.57 1.29
N LEU A 157 -13.50 62.01 0.23
CA LEU A 157 -12.76 61.42 -0.89
C LEU A 157 -11.87 62.46 -1.58
N ASN A 158 -12.40 63.66 -1.85
CA ASN A 158 -11.66 64.76 -2.49
C ASN A 158 -10.56 65.37 -1.60
N ARG A 159 -10.63 65.16 -0.27
CA ARG A 159 -9.58 65.58 0.69
C ARG A 159 -8.45 64.57 0.81
N LEU A 160 -8.59 63.35 0.27
CA LEU A 160 -7.48 62.41 0.17
C LEU A 160 -6.51 62.96 -0.87
N THR A 161 -5.41 63.55 -0.41
CA THR A 161 -4.34 64.06 -1.28
C THR A 161 -3.85 62.95 -2.21
N ALA A 162 -3.82 63.23 -3.51
CA ALA A 162 -3.23 62.35 -4.51
C ALA A 162 -1.80 61.96 -4.08
N ILE A 163 -1.52 60.66 -4.07
CA ILE A 163 -0.27 60.02 -3.61
C ILE A 163 -0.17 59.83 -2.09
N LEU A 164 -0.75 58.72 -1.63
CA LEU A 164 -0.34 58.03 -0.40
C LEU A 164 -0.22 56.54 -0.72
N ILE A 165 0.80 56.18 -1.51
CA ILE A 165 1.29 54.79 -1.52
C ILE A 165 2.18 54.66 -0.29
N LYS A 166 1.62 54.21 0.83
CA LYS A 166 2.43 53.55 1.85
C LYS A 166 2.18 52.06 1.76
N PHE A 167 3.21 51.33 1.33
CA PHE A 167 3.36 49.92 1.64
C PHE A 167 3.39 49.79 3.16
N ASP A 168 2.37 49.20 3.76
CA ASP A 168 2.55 48.57 5.06
C ASP A 168 3.29 47.24 4.85
N GLN A 169 4.11 46.84 5.81
CA GLN A 169 5.06 45.70 5.80
C GLN A 169 4.40 44.32 5.50
N VAL A 170 3.09 44.30 5.26
CA VAL A 170 2.23 43.13 5.13
C VAL A 170 1.59 43.02 3.74
N GLY A 171 1.92 43.91 2.79
CA GLY A 171 1.56 43.74 1.38
C GLY A 171 0.07 43.88 1.06
N ASN A 172 -0.69 44.61 1.88
CA ASN A 172 -2.13 44.81 1.66
C ASN A 172 -2.39 46.01 0.72
N TRP A 173 -3.28 45.82 -0.26
CA TRP A 173 -3.58 46.83 -1.28
C TRP A 173 -4.60 47.88 -0.80
N ILE A 174 -4.28 49.16 -0.97
CA ILE A 174 -5.21 50.29 -0.79
C ILE A 174 -5.30 51.04 -2.13
N PHE A 175 -6.52 51.40 -2.51
CA PHE A 175 -6.94 51.77 -3.87
C PHE A 175 -6.20 52.99 -4.48
N CYS A 176 -5.84 52.84 -5.76
CA CYS A 176 -5.49 53.93 -6.68
C CYS A 176 -6.77 54.55 -7.28
N CYS A 177 -6.87 55.89 -7.27
CA CYS A 177 -7.73 56.61 -8.21
C CYS A 177 -6.91 57.64 -9.00
N GLY A 178 -7.07 57.56 -10.32
CA GLY A 178 -6.52 58.49 -11.32
C GLY A 178 -6.97 58.07 -12.73
N ASN A 179 -8.16 58.52 -13.12
CA ASN A 179 -8.68 58.61 -14.50
C ASN A 179 -8.66 57.39 -15.46
N LEU A 180 -8.54 56.15 -14.97
CA LEU A 180 -8.75 54.95 -15.78
C LEU A 180 -9.67 53.93 -15.05
N ILE A 181 -10.88 54.36 -14.70
CA ILE A 181 -11.72 53.65 -13.71
C ILE A 181 -12.37 52.33 -14.21
N PHE A 182 -12.23 51.88 -15.47
CA PHE A 182 -13.07 50.74 -15.92
C PHE A 182 -12.44 49.50 -16.58
N GLN A 183 -11.13 49.40 -16.88
CA GLN A 183 -10.65 48.20 -17.62
C GLN A 183 -9.30 47.57 -17.23
N THR A 184 -8.51 48.11 -16.29
CA THR A 184 -7.09 47.67 -16.16
C THR A 184 -6.69 47.00 -14.85
N LEU A 185 -7.62 46.77 -13.92
CA LEU A 185 -7.32 46.01 -12.69
C LEU A 185 -7.38 44.48 -12.87
N GLU A 186 -8.08 44.00 -13.90
CA GLU A 186 -8.14 42.58 -14.25
C GLU A 186 -6.86 42.12 -14.98
N THR A 187 -6.24 42.98 -15.78
CA THR A 187 -4.96 42.72 -16.47
C THR A 187 -3.77 42.72 -15.51
N LEU A 188 -3.75 43.59 -14.50
CA LEU A 188 -2.69 43.58 -13.47
C LEU A 188 -2.82 42.39 -12.51
N ARG A 189 -4.04 41.94 -12.21
CA ARG A 189 -4.27 40.73 -11.41
C ARG A 189 -3.89 39.45 -12.17
N ASN A 190 -4.16 39.37 -13.47
CA ASN A 190 -3.73 38.24 -14.31
C ASN A 190 -2.21 38.25 -14.57
N ALA A 191 -1.57 39.43 -14.61
CA ALA A 191 -0.10 39.53 -14.66
C ALA A 191 0.55 39.05 -13.35
N ALA A 192 0.00 39.39 -12.19
CA ALA A 192 0.55 38.97 -10.89
C ALA A 192 0.36 37.47 -10.59
N ILE A 193 -0.70 36.85 -11.10
CA ILE A 193 -0.96 35.40 -10.93
C ILE A 193 -0.04 34.54 -11.82
N ASN A 194 0.41 35.05 -12.97
CA ASN A 194 1.34 34.33 -13.86
C ASN A 194 2.83 34.44 -13.47
N PHE A 195 3.19 35.31 -12.52
CA PHE A 195 4.59 35.50 -12.08
C PHE A 195 5.02 34.60 -10.91
N GLY A 196 4.29 33.51 -10.68
CA GLY A 196 4.72 32.39 -9.85
C GLY A 196 5.54 31.37 -10.65
N ARG A 197 6.83 31.66 -10.86
CA ARG A 197 7.96 30.80 -11.36
C ARG A 197 8.44 31.02 -12.81
N SER A 198 9.73 31.40 -12.86
CA SER A 198 10.80 30.95 -13.78
C SER A 198 11.04 31.69 -15.11
N VAL A 199 12.33 32.02 -15.28
CA VAL A 199 13.12 32.23 -16.51
C VAL A 199 13.18 33.65 -17.12
N GLU A 200 14.42 34.07 -17.40
CA GLU A 200 14.90 35.19 -18.21
C GLU A 200 14.02 35.49 -19.44
N TYR A 201 13.98 36.76 -19.89
CA TYR A 201 14.47 37.18 -21.21
C TYR A 201 14.54 38.72 -21.27
N HIS A 202 15.71 39.23 -21.71
CA HIS A 202 15.85 40.54 -22.32
C HIS A 202 14.81 40.72 -23.44
N LEU A 203 14.21 41.91 -23.57
CA LEU A 203 13.95 42.52 -24.88
C LEU A 203 13.66 44.02 -24.75
N VAL A 204 14.51 44.74 -25.47
CA VAL A 204 14.52 46.17 -25.82
C VAL A 204 13.19 46.59 -26.43
N PHE A 205 12.61 47.72 -26.00
CA PHE A 205 11.89 48.61 -26.93
C PHE A 205 12.21 50.07 -26.62
N ASN A 206 12.81 50.68 -27.62
CA ASN A 206 13.45 51.98 -27.69
C ASN A 206 12.38 53.08 -27.73
N MET A 207 12.33 53.96 -26.74
CA MET A 207 11.48 55.15 -26.76
C MET A 207 12.19 56.21 -27.60
N GLY A 208 11.76 56.34 -28.87
CA GLY A 208 12.18 57.41 -29.75
C GLY A 208 11.67 58.75 -29.24
N ILE A 209 12.60 59.60 -28.82
CA ILE A 209 12.45 61.04 -28.69
C ILE A 209 12.32 61.62 -30.10
N MET A 210 11.30 62.44 -30.36
CA MET A 210 11.43 63.56 -31.29
C MET A 210 10.77 64.81 -30.68
N PRO A 211 11.48 65.95 -30.64
CA PRO A 211 10.94 67.21 -30.19
C PRO A 211 10.47 68.11 -31.36
N MET A 212 9.63 69.08 -30.98
CA MET A 212 8.94 70.14 -31.74
C MET A 212 7.57 69.76 -32.29
#